data_AF-A0A533VBZ9-F1
#
_entry.id   AF-A0A533VBZ9-F1
#
_cell.length_a   1.000
_cell.length_b   1.000
_cell.length_c   1.000
_cell.angle_alpha   90.00
_cell.angle_beta   90.00
_cell.angle_gamma   90.00
#
_symmetry.space_group_name_H-M   'P 1'
#
loop_
_entity.id
_entity.type
_entity.pdbx_description
1 polymer ?
#
loop_
_entity_poly.entity_id
_entity_poly.type
_entity_poly.pdbx_seq_one_letter_code
_entity_poly.pdbx_strand_id
1 'polypeptide(L)' 'MQVNREIDDFVIQLLTGKNFGFVATLMKDGSPQITPTWIDFDGKSILINTAEGRIKQK' A
#
# COMPACT_ATOMS: atom_id res chain seq x y z
N MET A 1 21.28 -14.33 -3.53
CA MET A 1 20.14 -14.87 -4.32
C MET A 1 19.23 -13.71 -4.65
N GLN A 2 19.24 -13.25 -5.90
CA GLN A 2 18.32 -12.20 -6.35
C GLN A 2 17.01 -12.90 -6.71
N VAL A 3 16.04 -12.86 -5.81
CA VAL A 3 14.69 -13.33 -6.12
C VAL A 3 14.09 -12.28 -7.04
N ASN A 4 14.02 -12.57 -8.34
CA ASN A 4 13.14 -11.81 -9.24
C ASN A 4 11.71 -12.06 -8.75
N ARG A 5 11.17 -11.12 -7.98
CA ARG A 5 9.79 -11.14 -7.49
C ARG A 5 8.95 -10.37 -8.49
N GLU A 6 8.49 -11.04 -9.54
CA GLU A 6 7.27 -10.59 -10.17
C GLU A 6 6.12 -10.75 -9.18
N ILE A 7 5.23 -9.76 -9.13
CA ILE A 7 4.01 -9.84 -8.32
C ILE A 7 3.07 -10.79 -9.04
N ASP A 8 2.53 -11.77 -8.29
CA ASP A 8 1.58 -12.76 -8.81
C ASP A 8 0.32 -12.09 -9.38
N ASP A 9 -0.21 -12.61 -10.49
CA ASP A 9 -1.39 -12.10 -11.17
C ASP A 9 -2.61 -11.99 -10.26
N PHE A 10 -2.78 -12.95 -9.33
CA PHE A 10 -3.84 -12.89 -8.32
C PHE A 10 -3.67 -11.69 -7.39
N VAL A 11 -2.43 -11.37 -7.00
CA VAL A 11 -2.15 -10.19 -6.18
C VAL A 11 -2.42 -8.92 -6.96
N ILE A 12 -2.06 -8.86 -8.25
CA ILE A 12 -2.40 -7.73 -9.12
C ILE A 12 -3.92 -7.56 -9.21
N GLN A 13 -4.67 -8.65 -9.37
CA GLN A 13 -6.13 -8.62 -9.39
C GLN A 13 -6.73 -8.11 -8.07
N LEU A 14 -6.15 -8.47 -6.92
CA LEU A 14 -6.58 -7.94 -5.63
C LEU A 14 -6.30 -6.44 -5.49
N LEU A 15 -5.11 -5.99 -5.90
CA LEU A 15 -4.67 -4.60 -5.80
C LEU A 15 -5.46 -3.65 -6.71
N THR A 16 -5.80 -4.09 -7.92
CA THR A 16 -6.53 -3.30 -8.94
C THR A 16 -8.06 -3.46 -8.87
N GLY A 17 -8.53 -4.41 -8.06
CA GLY A 17 -9.96 -4.63 -7.82
C GLY A 17 -10.59 -3.55 -6.94
N LYS A 18 -11.92 -3.61 -6.76
CA LYS A 18 -12.66 -2.70 -5.88
C LYS A 18 -12.52 -3.09 -4.40
N ASN A 19 -11.28 -3.15 -3.93
CA ASN A 19 -10.92 -3.54 -2.58
C ASN A 19 -10.32 -2.35 -1.82
N PHE A 20 -10.60 -2.28 -0.53
CA PHE A 20 -9.87 -1.37 0.37
C PHE A 20 -8.60 -2.03 0.88
N GLY A 21 -7.53 -1.25 0.99
CA GLY A 21 -6.31 -1.63 1.70
C GLY A 21 -6.27 -1.03 3.10
N PHE A 22 -5.74 -1.79 4.06
CA PHE A 22 -5.46 -1.29 5.42
C PHE A 22 -3.96 -1.03 5.54
N VAL A 23 -3.58 0.24 5.56
CA VAL A 23 -2.16 0.63 5.58
C VAL A 23 -1.73 0.94 7.01
N ALA A 24 -0.89 0.08 7.57
CA ALA A 24 -0.25 0.29 8.87
C ALA A 24 1.09 1.01 8.70
N THR A 25 1.32 2.06 9.48
CA THR A 25 2.63 2.71 9.64
C THR A 25 2.95 2.78 11.13
N LEU A 26 4.23 2.94 11.46
CA LEU A 26 4.64 3.19 12.84
C LEU A 26 4.69 4.69 13.12
N MET A 27 4.19 5.10 14.28
CA MET A 27 4.38 6.43 14.83
C MET A 27 5.81 6.57 15.41
N LYS A 28 6.20 7.78 15.79
CA LYS A 28 7.54 8.05 16.38
C LYS A 28 7.83 7.25 17.65
N ASP A 29 6.78 6.92 18.41
CA ASP A 29 6.86 6.11 19.63
C ASP A 29 6.76 4.59 19.35
N GLY A 30 6.68 4.19 18.08
CA GLY A 30 6.54 2.80 17.67
C GLY A 30 5.11 2.26 17.69
N SER A 31 4.11 3.05 18.11
CA SER A 31 2.71 2.61 18.06
C SER A 31 2.22 2.46 16.61
N PRO A 32 1.37 1.47 16.30
CA PRO A 32 0.82 1.30 14.97
C PRO A 32 -0.32 2.29 14.70
N GLN A 33 -0.29 2.92 13.54
CA GLN A 33 -1.38 3.73 13.03
C GLN A 33 -1.88 3.10 11.72
N ILE A 34 -3.14 2.66 11.72
CA ILE A 34 -3.78 1.94 10.61
C ILE A 34 -4.85 2.82 9.99
N THR A 35 -4.92 2.88 8.66
CA THR A 35 -5.97 3.61 7.95
C THR A 35 -6.50 2.79 6.77
N PRO A 36 -7.82 2.57 6.65
CA PRO A 36 -8.41 2.03 5.44
C PRO A 36 -8.38 3.08 4.33
N THR A 37 -7.89 2.73 3.15
CA THR A 37 -7.76 3.63 2.00
C THR A 37 -7.85 2.86 0.68
N TRP A 38 -8.00 3.59 -0.42
CA TRP A 38 -7.89 3.02 -1.76
C TRP A 38 -6.44 2.67 -2.07
N ILE A 39 -6.26 1.50 -2.68
CA ILE A 39 -4.98 1.01 -3.19
C ILE A 39 -5.11 0.71 -4.68
N ASP A 40 -3.98 0.71 -5.38
CA ASP A 40 -3.90 0.34 -6.79
C ASP A 40 -2.50 -0.20 -7.13
N PHE A 41 -2.26 -0.58 -8.39
CA PHE A 41 -0.96 -1.01 -8.90
C PHE A 41 -0.68 -0.42 -10.28
N ASP A 42 0.46 0.25 -10.46
CA ASP A 42 0.82 0.93 -11.73
C ASP A 42 1.65 0.06 -12.69
N GLY A 43 1.80 -1.24 -12.41
CA GLY A 43 2.69 -2.15 -13.14
C GLY A 43 4.09 -2.27 -12.53
N LYS A 44 4.43 -1.42 -11.56
CA LYS A 44 5.72 -1.43 -10.87
C LYS A 44 5.60 -1.28 -9.35
N SER A 45 4.67 -0.47 -8.86
CA SER A 45 4.54 -0.07 -7.47
C SER A 45 3.08 -0.13 -7.03
N ILE A 46 2.89 -0.49 -5.75
CA ILE A 46 1.58 -0.38 -5.09
C ILE A 46 1.33 1.10 -4.81
N LEU A 47 0.22 1.62 -5.30
CA LEU A 47 -0.22 2.98 -5.04
C LEU A 47 -1.12 2.99 -3.81
N ILE A 48 -0.94 3.99 -2.96
CA ILE A 48 -1.75 4.21 -1.76
C ILE A 48 -2.33 5.62 -1.84
N ASN A 49 -3.65 5.74 -1.79
CA ASN A 49 -4.27 7.06 -1.79
C ASN A 49 -3.95 7.81 -0.48
N THR A 50 -3.46 9.04 -0.63
CA THR A 50 -3.20 9.98 0.46
C THR A 50 -3.43 11.41 -0.03
N ALA A 51 -3.36 12.38 0.87
CA ALA A 51 -3.48 13.80 0.56
C ALA A 51 -2.28 14.57 1.14
N GLU A 52 -1.99 15.72 0.55
CA GLU A 52 -0.92 16.60 1.03
C GLU A 52 -1.16 17.03 2.49
N GLY A 53 -0.08 17.04 3.28
CA GLY A 53 -0.10 17.36 4.71
C GLY A 53 -0.45 16.20 5.65
N ARG A 54 -0.89 15.04 5.15
CA ARG A 54 -1.17 13.87 6.01
C ARG A 54 0.13 13.21 6.50
N ILE A 55 0.06 12.61 7.69
CA ILE A 55 1.21 11.90 8.30
C ILE A 55 1.80 10.87 7.34
N LYS A 56 0.97 10.05 6.67
CA LYS A 56 1.41 9.00 5.72
C LYS A 56 1.85 9.51 4.33
N GLN A 57 1.86 10.83 4.10
CA GLN A 57 2.47 11.40 2.88
C GLN A 57 4.00 11.43 2.99
N LYS A 58 4.52 11.54 4.23
CA LYS A 58 5.94 11.62 4.55
C LYS A 58 6.47 10.25 4.97
#